data_AF-A0A968SA48-F1
#
_entry.id   AF-A0A968SA48-F1
#
_cell.length_a   1.000
_cell.length_b   1.000
_cell.length_c   1.000
_cell.angle_alpha   90.00
_cell.angle_beta   90.00
_cell.angle_gamma   90.00
#
_symmetry.space_group_name_H-M   'P 1'
#
loop_
_entity.id
_entity.type
_entity.pdbx_description
1 polymer ?
#
loop_
_entity_poly.entity_id
_entity_poly.type
_entity_poly.pdbx_seq_one_letter_code
_entity_poly.pdbx_strand_id
1 'polypeptide(L)'
;MPAIKPGDSVTAPITEISRILSQLCPRSDTKKAIYALIDAGNLAAAIDRLPGQENLLLIVDQFEEVFTVCPEEQAKQKFIDLLVGITQYPQSRLRVVTTMRADFFDKCLAYRALGTLIQEHQVLLLPMEPDELQEVIEEPIKGKYTLGEGLLPMILRDIRQEPNVLPLLEFALTQLWEQRTDRCLTLSTYDALG
;
A
#
# COMPACT_ATOMS: atom_id res chain seq x y z
N MET A 1 2.55 12.05 3.79
CA MET A 1 1.24 11.81 4.44
C MET A 1 1.16 10.32 4.78
N PRO A 2 0.45 9.90 5.84
CA PRO A 2 0.22 8.46 6.05
C PRO A 2 -0.59 7.88 4.89
N ALA A 3 -0.39 6.60 4.56
CA ALA A 3 -1.22 5.91 3.59
C ALA A 3 -2.66 5.79 4.10
N ILE A 4 -3.62 5.76 3.19
CA ILE A 4 -5.01 5.40 3.50
C ILE A 4 -5.30 3.99 3.00
N LYS A 5 -6.17 3.30 3.71
CA LYS A 5 -6.84 2.10 3.22
C LYS A 5 -8.32 2.41 3.01
N PRO A 6 -8.89 2.18 1.82
CA PRO A 6 -10.29 2.46 1.57
C PRO A 6 -11.24 1.75 2.55
N GLY A 7 -10.89 0.56 3.04
CA GLY A 7 -11.68 -0.22 3.99
C GLY A 7 -11.68 0.30 5.43
N ASP A 8 -10.75 1.19 5.81
CA ASP A 8 -10.77 1.84 7.13
C ASP A 8 -12.06 2.66 7.34
N SER A 9 -12.69 3.11 6.25
CA SER A 9 -14.03 3.70 6.26
C SER A 9 -14.99 2.92 5.37
N VAL A 10 -15.58 1.88 5.98
CA VAL A 10 -16.45 0.88 5.34
C VAL A 10 -17.58 1.49 4.51
N THR A 11 -18.15 2.61 4.95
CA THR A 11 -19.31 3.23 4.30
C THR A 11 -18.97 4.41 3.40
N ALA A 12 -17.77 4.99 3.53
CA ALA A 12 -17.42 6.19 2.77
C ALA A 12 -15.89 6.35 2.65
N PRO A 13 -15.23 5.65 1.70
CA PRO A 13 -13.78 5.74 1.51
C PRO A 13 -13.24 7.18 1.34
N ILE A 14 -14.07 8.07 0.78
CA ILE A 14 -13.77 9.50 0.63
C ILE A 14 -13.51 10.24 1.96
N THR A 15 -14.07 9.73 3.06
CA THR A 15 -13.88 10.30 4.39
C THR A 15 -12.45 10.12 4.89
N GLU A 16 -11.73 9.08 4.47
CA GLU A 16 -10.32 8.88 4.83
C GLU A 16 -9.42 9.94 4.18
N ILE A 17 -9.64 10.25 2.90
CA ILE A 17 -8.94 11.36 2.23
C ILE A 17 -9.24 12.67 2.98
N SER A 18 -10.51 12.93 3.26
CA SER A 18 -10.93 14.15 3.95
C SER A 18 -10.33 14.28 5.35
N ARG A 19 -10.25 13.16 6.09
CA ARG A 19 -9.65 13.06 7.42
C ARG A 19 -8.16 13.40 7.37
N ILE A 20 -7.38 12.80 6.48
CA ILE A 20 -5.95 13.07 6.36
C ILE A 20 -5.70 14.51 5.93
N LEU A 21 -6.37 15.00 4.88
CA LEU A 21 -6.15 16.37 4.41
C LEU A 21 -6.54 17.39 5.49
N SER A 22 -7.57 17.12 6.27
CA SER A 22 -7.96 17.97 7.40
C SER A 22 -6.94 17.98 8.55
N GLN A 23 -6.14 16.92 8.74
CA GLN A 23 -5.06 16.90 9.73
C GLN A 23 -3.90 17.82 9.36
N LEU A 24 -3.73 18.12 8.07
CA LEU A 24 -2.74 19.07 7.57
C LEU A 24 -3.15 20.54 7.78
N CYS A 25 -4.38 20.78 8.24
CA CYS A 25 -4.91 22.12 8.48
C CYS A 25 -5.14 22.41 9.97
N PRO A 26 -4.63 23.54 10.50
CA PRO A 26 -4.93 23.94 11.88
C PRO A 26 -6.28 24.66 12.02
N ARG A 27 -6.79 25.31 10.96
CA ARG A 27 -8.01 26.16 11.02
C ARG A 27 -9.30 25.39 10.70
N SER A 28 -10.33 25.56 11.53
CA SER A 28 -11.63 24.87 11.40
C SER A 28 -12.37 25.22 10.10
N ASP A 29 -12.36 26.50 9.68
CA ASP A 29 -13.05 26.93 8.46
C ASP A 29 -12.41 26.34 7.20
N THR A 30 -11.08 26.21 7.18
CA THR A 30 -10.34 25.56 6.10
C THR A 30 -10.70 24.07 6.01
N LYS A 31 -10.84 23.38 7.16
CA LYS A 31 -11.29 21.98 7.17
C LYS A 31 -12.66 21.85 6.52
N LYS A 32 -13.65 22.66 6.94
CA LYS A 32 -15.01 22.62 6.36
C LYS A 32 -15.01 22.86 4.85
N ALA A 33 -14.20 23.81 4.37
CA ALA A 33 -14.06 24.07 2.94
C ALA A 33 -13.45 22.87 2.20
N ILE A 34 -12.43 22.22 2.77
CA ILE A 34 -11.82 21.01 2.21
C ILE A 34 -12.85 19.88 2.11
N TYR A 35 -13.62 19.61 3.17
CA TYR A 35 -14.68 18.60 3.14
C TYR A 35 -15.69 18.88 2.03
N ALA A 36 -16.16 20.13 1.90
CA ALA A 36 -17.13 20.49 0.87
C ALA A 36 -16.56 20.34 -0.55
N LEU A 37 -15.29 20.69 -0.77
CA LEU A 37 -14.63 20.53 -2.07
C LEU A 37 -14.45 19.06 -2.43
N ILE A 38 -14.08 18.23 -1.46
CA ILE A 38 -13.92 16.78 -1.67
C ILE A 38 -15.28 16.13 -1.95
N ASP A 39 -16.33 16.45 -1.19
CA ASP A 39 -17.68 15.91 -1.43
C ASP A 39 -18.26 16.34 -2.78
N ALA A 40 -17.87 17.53 -3.27
CA ALA A 40 -18.17 18.00 -4.62
C ALA A 40 -17.30 17.37 -5.72
N GLY A 41 -16.38 16.46 -5.39
CA GLY A 41 -15.50 15.78 -6.35
C GLY A 41 -14.28 16.60 -6.79
N ASN A 42 -13.94 17.72 -6.13
CA ASN A 42 -12.84 18.59 -6.52
C ASN A 42 -11.65 18.49 -5.56
N LEU A 43 -10.89 17.40 -5.71
CA LEU A 43 -9.69 17.15 -4.91
C LEU A 43 -8.61 18.23 -5.15
N ALA A 44 -8.39 18.65 -6.39
CA ALA A 44 -7.36 19.65 -6.70
C ALA A 44 -7.61 20.98 -5.96
N ALA A 45 -8.84 21.49 -5.99
CA ALA A 45 -9.19 22.70 -5.25
C ALA A 45 -9.06 22.51 -3.73
N ALA A 46 -9.35 21.31 -3.21
CA ALA A 46 -9.12 21.01 -1.80
C ALA A 46 -7.63 21.09 -1.44
N ILE A 47 -6.75 20.63 -2.32
CA ILE A 47 -5.29 20.71 -2.17
C ILE A 47 -4.79 22.16 -2.22
N ASP A 48 -5.39 23.02 -3.05
CA ASP A 48 -5.05 24.44 -3.11
C ASP A 48 -5.42 25.21 -1.83
N ARG A 49 -6.34 24.67 -1.02
CA ARG A 49 -6.72 25.24 0.28
C ARG A 49 -5.79 24.81 1.42
N LEU A 50 -4.97 23.78 1.22
CA LEU A 50 -4.01 23.34 2.22
C LEU A 50 -2.88 24.38 2.36
N PRO A 51 -2.37 24.59 3.58
CA PRO A 51 -1.18 25.41 3.76
C PRO A 51 0.05 24.79 3.09
N GLY A 52 1.05 25.62 2.82
CA GLY A 52 2.32 25.18 2.21
C GLY A 52 2.27 25.11 0.67
N GLN A 53 3.45 24.96 0.07
CA GLN A 53 3.63 24.87 -1.40
C GLN A 53 4.33 23.56 -1.81
N GLU A 54 4.70 22.73 -0.84
CA GLU A 54 5.35 21.44 -1.02
C GLU A 54 4.47 20.44 -1.80
N ASN A 55 5.13 19.59 -2.60
CA ASN A 55 4.44 18.50 -3.28
C ASN A 55 3.90 17.48 -2.27
N LEU A 56 2.69 17.00 -2.53
CA LEU A 56 1.98 16.04 -1.71
C LEU A 56 1.88 14.71 -2.43
N LEU A 57 2.08 13.63 -1.69
CA LEU A 57 1.86 12.26 -2.14
C LEU A 57 0.76 11.64 -1.30
N LEU A 58 -0.35 11.28 -1.95
CA LEU A 58 -1.41 10.45 -1.38
C LEU A 58 -1.16 9.00 -1.81
N ILE A 59 -0.94 8.14 -0.82
CA ILE A 59 -0.83 6.70 -1.03
C ILE A 59 -2.17 6.08 -0.63
N VAL A 60 -2.81 5.41 -1.58
CA VAL A 60 -4.01 4.59 -1.36
C VAL A 60 -3.55 3.14 -1.39
N ASP A 61 -3.33 2.59 -0.22
CA ASP A 61 -2.92 1.20 -0.06
C ASP A 61 -4.16 0.28 -0.08
N GLN A 62 -4.01 -0.94 -0.57
CA GLN A 62 -5.10 -1.94 -0.66
C GLN A 62 -6.35 -1.39 -1.36
N PHE A 63 -6.17 -0.78 -2.54
CA PHE A 63 -7.25 -0.14 -3.30
C PHE A 63 -8.42 -1.09 -3.59
N GLU A 64 -8.18 -2.41 -3.66
CA GLU A 64 -9.22 -3.42 -3.84
C GLU A 64 -10.33 -3.37 -2.78
N GLU A 65 -10.06 -2.81 -1.61
CA GLU A 65 -11.05 -2.65 -0.54
C GLU A 65 -12.24 -1.78 -0.93
N VAL A 66 -12.08 -0.89 -1.91
CA VAL A 66 -13.20 -0.17 -2.54
C VAL A 66 -14.25 -1.14 -3.07
N PHE A 67 -13.83 -2.31 -3.57
CA PHE A 67 -14.73 -3.28 -4.18
C PHE A 67 -15.19 -4.39 -3.23
N THR A 68 -14.50 -4.61 -2.12
CA THR A 68 -14.80 -5.71 -1.18
C THR A 68 -15.46 -5.23 0.10
N VAL A 69 -15.07 -4.07 0.62
CA VAL A 69 -15.51 -3.55 1.92
C VAL A 69 -16.65 -2.55 1.74
N CYS A 70 -16.59 -1.69 0.71
CA CYS A 70 -17.63 -0.71 0.45
C CYS A 70 -18.82 -1.36 -0.28
N PRO A 71 -20.03 -1.43 0.32
CA PRO A 71 -21.17 -2.08 -0.33
C PRO A 71 -21.87 -1.16 -1.36
N GLU A 72 -21.77 0.15 -1.18
CA GLU A 72 -22.56 1.13 -1.94
C GLU A 72 -21.85 1.56 -3.23
N GLU A 73 -22.46 1.28 -4.38
CA GLU A 73 -21.89 1.59 -5.69
C GLU A 73 -21.65 3.09 -5.91
N GLN A 74 -22.56 3.93 -5.38
CA GLN A 74 -22.40 5.39 -5.46
C GLN A 74 -21.18 5.88 -4.68
N ALA A 75 -20.89 5.28 -3.52
CA ALA A 75 -19.71 5.63 -2.72
C ALA A 75 -18.41 5.21 -3.42
N LYS A 76 -18.39 4.03 -4.05
CA LYS A 76 -17.26 3.57 -4.88
C LYS A 76 -17.00 4.51 -6.05
N GLN A 77 -18.04 4.81 -6.83
CA GLN A 77 -17.95 5.69 -7.98
C GLN A 77 -17.41 7.07 -7.58
N LYS A 78 -17.96 7.68 -6.51
CA LYS A 78 -17.47 8.97 -5.99
C LYS A 78 -15.99 8.94 -5.61
N PHE A 79 -15.55 7.89 -4.92
CA PHE A 79 -14.15 7.74 -4.53
C PHE A 79 -13.23 7.62 -5.76
N ILE A 80 -13.61 6.77 -6.71
CA ILE A 80 -12.87 6.57 -7.96
C ILE A 80 -12.82 7.86 -8.77
N ASP A 81 -13.94 8.55 -8.94
CA ASP A 81 -14.01 9.82 -9.68
C ASP A 81 -13.16 10.91 -9.04
N LEU A 82 -13.11 10.96 -7.70
CA LEU A 82 -12.26 11.90 -6.99
C LEU A 82 -10.77 11.66 -7.28
N LEU A 83 -10.33 10.40 -7.27
CA LEU A 83 -8.94 10.03 -7.57
C LEU A 83 -8.61 10.27 -9.05
N VAL A 84 -9.48 9.83 -9.95
CA VAL A 84 -9.31 10.04 -11.40
C VAL A 84 -9.31 11.54 -11.73
N GLY A 85 -10.15 12.32 -11.06
CA GLY A 85 -10.31 13.75 -11.28
C GLY A 85 -9.02 14.56 -11.09
N ILE A 86 -8.08 14.07 -10.28
CA ILE A 86 -6.78 14.75 -10.10
C ILE A 86 -5.97 14.83 -11.39
N THR A 87 -6.15 13.87 -12.30
CA THR A 87 -5.40 13.79 -13.56
C THR A 87 -5.76 14.91 -14.53
N GLN A 88 -6.92 15.55 -14.34
CA GLN A 88 -7.33 16.74 -15.07
C GLN A 88 -6.52 18.00 -14.68
N TYR A 89 -5.75 17.93 -13.59
CA TYR A 89 -4.98 19.04 -13.04
C TYR A 89 -3.48 18.69 -12.97
N PRO A 90 -2.76 18.65 -14.11
CA PRO A 90 -1.34 18.23 -14.14
C PRO A 90 -0.42 19.15 -13.32
N GLN A 91 -0.81 20.40 -13.14
CA GLN A 91 -0.10 21.40 -12.32
C GLN A 91 -0.42 21.30 -10.82
N SER A 92 -1.37 20.44 -10.42
CA SER A 92 -1.63 20.19 -9.01
C SER A 92 -0.36 19.67 -8.33
N ARG A 93 -0.10 20.14 -7.11
CA ARG A 93 0.99 19.64 -6.27
C ARG A 93 0.72 18.26 -5.68
N LEU A 94 -0.47 17.68 -5.90
CA LEU A 94 -0.80 16.33 -5.47
C LEU A 94 -0.41 15.28 -6.52
N ARG A 95 0.20 14.20 -6.05
CA ARG A 95 0.39 12.95 -6.77
C ARG A 95 -0.30 11.82 -6.00
N VAL A 96 -0.89 10.89 -6.72
CA VAL A 96 -1.61 9.75 -6.15
C VAL A 96 -0.89 8.47 -6.59
N VAL A 97 -0.65 7.58 -5.63
CA VAL A 97 -0.17 6.22 -5.88
C VAL A 97 -1.16 5.27 -5.24
N THR A 98 -1.62 4.29 -6.01
CA THR A 98 -2.51 3.23 -5.53
C THR A 98 -1.77 1.90 -5.55
N THR A 99 -1.93 1.07 -4.52
CA THR A 99 -1.52 -0.34 -4.55
C THR A 99 -2.77 -1.20 -4.68
N MET A 100 -2.70 -2.26 -5.46
CA MET A 100 -3.81 -3.20 -5.61
C MET A 100 -3.29 -4.57 -6.00
N ARG A 101 -3.94 -5.63 -5.53
CA ARG A 101 -3.70 -6.98 -6.03
C ARG A 101 -4.22 -7.16 -7.46
N ALA A 102 -3.56 -7.99 -8.24
CA ALA A 102 -3.88 -8.21 -9.65
C ALA A 102 -5.23 -8.92 -9.89
N ASP A 103 -5.72 -9.68 -8.91
CA ASP A 103 -7.02 -10.37 -8.98
C ASP A 103 -8.23 -9.43 -8.92
N PHE A 104 -8.02 -8.12 -8.77
CA PHE A 104 -9.06 -7.09 -8.79
C PHE A 104 -9.06 -6.21 -10.05
N PHE A 105 -8.19 -6.49 -11.03
CA PHE A 105 -8.11 -5.70 -12.26
C PHE A 105 -9.45 -5.67 -13.02
N ASP A 106 -10.16 -6.80 -13.06
CA ASP A 106 -11.46 -6.93 -13.73
C ASP A 106 -12.49 -5.92 -13.20
N LYS A 107 -12.51 -5.71 -11.88
CA LYS A 107 -13.42 -4.74 -11.23
C LYS A 107 -13.10 -3.30 -11.61
N CYS A 108 -11.82 -2.96 -11.79
CA CYS A 108 -11.42 -1.64 -12.24
C CYS A 108 -11.90 -1.34 -13.68
N LEU A 109 -11.99 -2.35 -14.53
CA LEU A 109 -12.41 -2.18 -15.93
C LEU A 109 -13.89 -1.75 -16.07
N ALA A 110 -14.70 -1.93 -15.03
CA ALA A 110 -16.06 -1.37 -14.98
C ALA A 110 -16.07 0.16 -14.99
N TYR A 111 -14.96 0.81 -14.63
CA TYR A 111 -14.80 2.26 -14.57
C TYR A 111 -13.84 2.72 -15.66
N ARG A 112 -14.39 3.16 -16.80
CA ARG A 112 -13.60 3.46 -18.01
C ARG A 112 -12.40 4.38 -17.78
N ALA A 113 -12.59 5.45 -17.01
CA ALA A 113 -11.53 6.42 -16.76
C ALA A 113 -10.42 5.82 -15.87
N LEU A 114 -10.78 5.03 -14.86
CA LEU A 114 -9.82 4.29 -14.04
C LEU A 114 -9.05 3.25 -14.87
N GLY A 115 -9.74 2.48 -15.71
CA GLY A 115 -9.11 1.51 -16.60
C GLY A 115 -8.10 2.15 -17.57
N THR A 116 -8.40 3.36 -18.07
CA THR A 116 -7.46 4.12 -18.93
C THR A 116 -6.20 4.50 -18.15
N LEU A 117 -6.35 5.01 -16.92
CA LEU A 117 -5.21 5.38 -16.08
C LEU A 117 -4.35 4.17 -15.71
N ILE A 118 -4.97 3.03 -15.40
CA ILE A 118 -4.24 1.78 -15.15
C ILE A 118 -3.42 1.40 -16.38
N GLN A 119 -4.00 1.44 -17.57
CA GLN A 119 -3.30 1.09 -18.80
C GLN A 119 -2.07 1.99 -19.05
N GLU A 120 -2.17 3.29 -18.71
CA GLU A 120 -1.11 4.27 -18.96
C GLU A 120 -0.04 4.35 -17.86
N HIS A 121 -0.40 4.01 -16.62
CA HIS A 121 0.43 4.31 -15.44
C HIS A 121 0.70 3.12 -14.52
N GLN A 122 0.24 1.91 -14.84
CA GLN A 122 0.51 0.75 -13.99
C GLN A 122 2.00 0.41 -13.92
N VAL A 123 2.42 -0.02 -12.73
CA VAL A 123 3.68 -0.71 -12.49
C VAL A 123 3.34 -2.10 -12.00
N LEU A 124 3.70 -3.11 -12.77
CA LEU A 124 3.49 -4.51 -12.39
C LEU A 124 4.63 -4.96 -11.49
N LEU A 125 4.31 -5.30 -10.24
CA LEU A 125 5.22 -5.97 -9.33
C LEU A 125 5.06 -7.47 -9.51
N LEU A 126 6.08 -8.10 -10.08
CA LEU A 126 6.12 -9.55 -10.23
C LEU A 126 6.58 -10.21 -8.92
N PRO A 127 6.29 -11.50 -8.71
CA PRO A 127 6.89 -12.27 -7.63
C PRO A 127 8.42 -12.14 -7.65
N MET A 128 9.04 -12.11 -6.48
CA MET A 128 10.50 -12.07 -6.36
C MET A 128 11.11 -13.35 -6.94
N GLU A 129 12.22 -13.20 -7.65
CA GLU A 129 13.05 -14.31 -8.09
C GLU A 129 13.81 -14.91 -6.88
N PRO A 130 14.29 -16.17 -6.99
CA PRO A 130 14.96 -16.85 -5.87
C PRO A 130 16.20 -16.13 -5.32
N ASP A 131 16.94 -15.42 -6.17
CA ASP A 131 18.10 -14.60 -5.80
C ASP A 131 17.67 -13.32 -5.08
N GLU A 132 16.60 -12.65 -5.53
CA GLU A 132 16.03 -11.50 -4.83
C GLU A 132 15.54 -11.89 -3.42
N LEU A 133 14.90 -13.05 -3.28
CA LEU A 133 14.50 -13.59 -1.97
C LEU A 133 15.70 -13.87 -1.06
N GLN A 134 16.79 -14.40 -1.62
CA GLN A 134 18.02 -14.61 -0.89
C GLN A 134 18.58 -13.27 -0.39
N GLU A 135 18.66 -12.25 -1.25
CA GLU A 135 19.14 -10.92 -0.88
C GLU A 135 18.29 -10.30 0.24
N VAL A 136 16.96 -10.43 0.17
CA VAL A 136 16.04 -9.96 1.21
C VAL A 136 16.32 -10.60 2.57
N ILE A 137 16.76 -11.87 2.60
CA ILE A 137 17.08 -12.58 3.84
C ILE A 137 18.48 -12.20 4.35
N GLU A 138 19.48 -12.12 3.47
CA GLU A 138 20.89 -11.97 3.85
C GLU A 138 21.31 -10.51 4.08
N GLU A 139 20.89 -9.57 3.23
CA GLU A 139 21.36 -8.19 3.27
C GLU A 139 21.03 -7.46 4.60
N PRO A 140 19.85 -7.62 5.23
CA PRO A 140 19.54 -6.94 6.49
C PRO A 140 20.50 -7.27 7.64
N ILE A 141 21.10 -8.47 7.61
CA ILE A 141 21.96 -8.98 8.67
C ILE A 141 23.47 -8.96 8.32
N LYS A 142 23.80 -8.71 7.06
CA LYS A 142 25.15 -8.73 6.51
C LYS A 142 26.13 -7.89 7.34
N GLY A 143 27.26 -8.50 7.68
CA GLY A 143 28.32 -7.86 8.47
C GLY A 143 28.01 -7.65 9.96
N LYS A 144 26.84 -8.08 10.44
CA LYS A 144 26.42 -7.94 11.85
C LYS A 144 26.05 -9.27 12.50
N TYR A 145 25.37 -10.14 11.75
CA TYR A 145 24.91 -11.46 12.16
C TYR A 145 25.22 -12.48 11.05
N THR A 146 25.13 -13.77 11.39
CA THR A 146 25.34 -14.87 10.46
C THR A 146 24.10 -15.76 10.37
N LEU A 147 23.89 -16.36 9.21
CA LEU A 147 22.99 -17.50 9.07
C LEU A 147 23.77 -18.77 9.40
N GLY A 148 23.15 -19.64 10.18
CA GLY A 148 23.65 -20.97 10.46
C GLY A 148 23.73 -21.80 9.18
N GLU A 149 24.66 -22.75 9.15
CA GLU A 149 24.85 -23.63 8.01
C GLU A 149 23.54 -24.33 7.62
N GLY A 150 23.22 -24.31 6.33
CA GLY A 150 22.02 -24.95 5.78
C GLY A 150 20.70 -24.18 5.97
N LEU A 151 20.67 -23.12 6.78
CA LEU A 151 19.44 -22.35 7.05
C LEU A 151 18.86 -21.71 5.78
N LEU A 152 19.66 -20.95 5.03
CA LEU A 152 19.18 -20.27 3.83
C LEU A 152 18.69 -21.25 2.74
N PRO A 153 19.44 -22.31 2.38
CA PRO A 153 18.93 -23.31 1.45
C PRO A 153 17.62 -23.96 1.90
N MET A 154 17.42 -24.17 3.21
CA MET A 154 16.19 -24.71 3.78
C MET A 154 15.02 -23.74 3.55
N ILE A 155 15.18 -22.48 3.96
CA ILE A 155 14.17 -21.43 3.79
C ILE A 155 13.77 -21.28 2.31
N LEU A 156 14.75 -21.18 1.40
CA LEU A 156 14.48 -21.03 -0.04
C LEU A 156 13.81 -22.27 -0.66
N ARG A 157 14.05 -23.47 -0.12
CA ARG A 157 13.37 -24.69 -0.56
C ARG A 157 11.90 -24.67 -0.16
N ASP A 158 11.61 -24.31 1.07
CA ASP A 158 10.24 -24.32 1.60
C ASP A 158 9.40 -23.21 0.94
N ILE A 159 10.01 -22.04 0.67
CA ILE A 159 9.35 -20.94 -0.05
C ILE A 159 8.86 -21.33 -1.45
N ARG A 160 9.65 -22.10 -2.20
CA ARG A 160 9.32 -22.48 -3.59
C ARG A 160 8.04 -23.31 -3.73
N GLN A 161 7.54 -23.87 -2.63
CA GLN A 161 6.38 -24.77 -2.65
C GLN A 161 5.06 -24.04 -2.37
N GLU A 162 5.10 -22.79 -1.91
CA GLU A 162 3.91 -22.11 -1.36
C GLU A 162 3.62 -20.76 -2.06
N PRO A 163 2.40 -20.55 -2.59
CA PRO A 163 1.97 -19.22 -3.03
C PRO A 163 1.77 -18.30 -1.82
N ASN A 164 2.05 -16.99 -1.98
CA ASN A 164 1.91 -15.97 -0.93
C ASN A 164 2.75 -16.23 0.32
N VAL A 165 3.99 -16.72 0.16
CA VAL A 165 4.86 -17.10 1.28
C VAL A 165 5.42 -15.92 2.09
N LEU A 166 5.43 -14.70 1.56
CA LEU A 166 6.13 -13.57 2.19
C LEU A 166 5.70 -13.30 3.66
N PRO A 167 4.41 -13.36 4.05
CA PRO A 167 4.03 -13.21 5.45
C PRO A 167 4.52 -14.35 6.35
N LEU A 168 4.54 -15.59 5.84
CA LEU A 168 5.08 -16.74 6.59
C LEU A 168 6.60 -16.62 6.74
N LEU A 169 7.27 -16.17 5.69
CA LEU A 169 8.69 -15.87 5.72
C LEU A 169 9.01 -14.76 6.72
N GLU A 170 8.27 -13.66 6.72
CA GLU A 170 8.39 -12.58 7.70
C GLU A 170 8.26 -13.12 9.13
N PHE A 171 7.24 -13.95 9.37
CA PHE A 171 7.03 -14.58 10.67
C PHE A 171 8.23 -15.45 11.07
N ALA A 172 8.67 -16.36 10.20
CA ALA A 172 9.78 -17.26 10.47
C ALA A 172 11.09 -16.50 10.74
N LEU A 173 11.40 -15.48 9.93
CA LEU A 173 12.58 -14.63 10.12
C LEU A 173 12.49 -13.82 11.42
N THR A 174 11.29 -13.35 11.79
CA THR A 174 11.06 -12.67 13.07
C THR A 174 11.32 -13.61 14.24
N GLN A 175 10.81 -14.84 14.19
CA GLN A 175 11.05 -15.84 15.22
C GLN A 175 12.53 -16.22 15.33
N LEU A 176 13.20 -16.43 14.19
CA LEU A 176 14.65 -16.66 14.14
C LEU A 176 15.44 -15.50 14.75
N TRP A 177 15.01 -14.28 14.48
CA TRP A 177 15.62 -13.09 15.04
C TRP A 177 15.44 -13.02 16.56
N GLU A 178 14.23 -13.26 17.07
CA GLU A 178 13.94 -13.24 18.51
C GLU A 178 14.72 -14.31 19.28
N GLN A 179 14.90 -15.49 18.69
CA GLN A 179 15.54 -16.65 19.32
C GLN A 179 17.02 -16.83 18.93
N ARG A 180 17.62 -15.86 18.23
CA ARG A 180 19.02 -15.91 17.78
C ARG A 180 19.99 -16.08 18.96
N THR A 181 21.04 -16.87 18.76
CA THR A 181 22.08 -17.11 19.77
C THR A 181 23.44 -16.68 19.21
N ASP A 182 24.25 -15.98 20.00
CA ASP A 182 25.62 -15.56 19.64
C ASP A 182 25.75 -14.89 18.25
N ARG A 183 24.78 -14.03 17.93
CA ARG A 183 24.65 -13.35 16.63
C ARG A 183 24.43 -14.27 15.42
N CYS A 184 23.95 -15.47 15.66
CA CYS A 184 23.62 -16.45 14.62
C CYS A 184 22.14 -16.80 14.64
N LEU A 185 21.50 -16.76 13.47
CA LEU A 185 20.16 -17.33 13.25
C LEU A 185 20.40 -18.79 12.83
N THR A 186 19.86 -19.77 13.55
CA THR A 186 20.28 -21.17 13.39
C THR A 186 19.21 -22.02 12.70
N LEU A 187 19.64 -23.04 11.97
CA LEU A 187 18.74 -24.04 11.39
C LEU A 187 17.93 -24.78 12.45
N SER A 188 18.53 -25.08 13.61
CA SER A 188 17.81 -25.74 14.71
C SER A 188 16.63 -24.93 15.24
N THR A 189 16.76 -23.59 15.27
CA THR A 189 15.64 -22.72 15.66
C THR A 189 14.58 -22.71 14.58
N TYR A 190 14.95 -22.73 13.30
CA TYR A 190 14.01 -22.80 12.18
C TYR A 190 13.22 -24.11 12.19
N ASP A 191 13.90 -25.25 12.32
CA ASP A 191 13.26 -26.58 12.38
C ASP A 191 12.29 -26.72 13.58
N ALA A 192 12.54 -25.99 14.67
CA ALA A 192 11.67 -25.99 15.84
C ALA A 192 10.35 -25.22 15.62
N LEU A 193 10.25 -24.40 14.56
CA LEU A 193 9.02 -23.66 14.22
C LEU A 193 7.97 -24.56 13.52
N GLY A 194 8.40 -25.68 12.92
CA GLY A 194 7.53 -26.64 12.24
C GLY A 194 7.67 -26.62 10.73
#